data_AF-A0A8X7N4L6-F1
#
_entry.id   AF-A0A8X7N4L6-F1
#
_cell.length_a   1.000
_cell.length_b   1.000
_cell.length_c   1.000
_cell.angle_alpha   90.00
_cell.angle_beta   90.00
_cell.angle_gamma   90.00
#
_symmetry.space_group_name_H-M   'P 1'
#
loop_
_entity.id
_entity.type
_entity.pdbx_description
1 polymer ?
#
loop_
_entity_poly.entity_id
_entity_poly.type
_entity_poly.pdbx_seq_one_letter_code
_entity_poly.pdbx_strand_id
1 'polypeptide(L)'
;MQLSLISLIPLLLATASSVLAAPIPMVGPGSDDTSNNLLQDRADGLYQVNITAPGSIKLYSNDPAYTAATARADLNNIMAFAGDSNNLNAAQKTETLAALFDVAHRYYPELPTRAVCRVLMADIRAESDFSTGNVSPGRLDSGDSWGLMQVSQDGSKELTLFQQHAKVSNLPDWSTGRTMNAYALTKRDLLRPWVNIHVATWIQANLGKTGSLDPYDWTRYQNNGNRGTGGLPRTLRTGFGSWVSGPHPDGYGSYLQQGDDASAPYLRAIMRSVNYLYGKDLGVSWLERWTLSSSLADYR
;
A
#
# COMPACT_ATOMS: atom_id res chain seq x y z
N MET A 1 -21.48 -31.53 19.42
CA MET A 1 -20.11 -31.21 19.85
C MET A 1 -19.14 -31.76 18.82
N GLN A 2 -18.74 -30.95 17.84
CA GLN A 2 -17.64 -31.29 16.94
C GLN A 2 -16.49 -30.33 17.25
N LEU A 3 -15.37 -30.91 17.66
CA LEU A 3 -14.10 -30.24 17.90
C LEU A 3 -13.53 -29.82 16.54
N SER A 4 -13.36 -28.52 16.32
CA SER A 4 -12.58 -28.01 15.19
C SER A 4 -11.10 -28.05 15.55
N LEU A 5 -10.32 -28.74 14.71
CA LEU A 5 -8.87 -28.84 14.81
C LEU A 5 -8.24 -27.48 14.54
N ILE A 6 -7.51 -26.99 15.53
CA ILE A 6 -6.51 -25.92 15.45
C ILE A 6 -5.39 -26.42 14.53
N SER A 7 -5.21 -25.77 13.38
CA SER A 7 -4.15 -26.12 12.42
C SER A 7 -3.02 -25.09 12.49
N LEU A 8 -1.85 -25.55 12.97
CA LEU A 8 -0.61 -24.79 13.05
C LEU A 8 -0.07 -24.39 11.66
N ILE A 9 0.36 -23.14 11.54
CA ILE A 9 1.15 -22.60 10.42
C ILE A 9 2.59 -23.15 10.48
N PRO A 10 3.17 -23.69 9.39
CA PRO A 10 4.62 -23.80 9.28
C PRO A 10 5.18 -22.44 8.86
N LEU A 11 5.75 -21.74 9.83
CA LEU A 11 6.54 -20.53 9.65
C LEU A 11 7.86 -20.91 8.95
N LEU A 12 8.11 -20.41 7.74
CA LEU A 12 9.42 -20.56 7.09
C LEU A 12 10.41 -19.66 7.84
N LEU A 13 11.20 -20.27 8.73
CA LEU A 13 12.19 -19.58 9.55
C LEU A 13 13.43 -19.28 8.71
N ALA A 14 13.48 -18.09 8.11
CA ALA A 14 14.72 -17.57 7.51
C ALA A 14 15.65 -17.10 8.63
N THR A 15 16.71 -17.85 8.93
CA THR A 15 17.76 -17.46 9.87
C THR A 15 18.59 -16.32 9.27
N ALA A 16 18.26 -15.08 9.65
CA ALA A 16 19.10 -13.92 9.34
C ALA A 16 20.32 -13.91 10.26
N SER A 17 21.49 -14.26 9.72
CA SER A 17 22.78 -13.99 10.35
C SER A 17 22.95 -12.48 10.50
N SER A 18 23.05 -12.02 11.74
CA SER A 18 23.29 -10.62 12.07
C SER A 18 24.72 -10.22 11.72
N VAL A 19 24.89 -9.41 10.68
CA VAL A 19 26.08 -8.58 10.52
C VAL A 19 25.68 -7.16 10.88
N LEU A 20 26.26 -6.65 11.97
CA LEU A 20 26.15 -5.26 12.40
C LEU A 20 26.75 -4.36 11.32
N ALA A 21 25.91 -3.76 10.48
CA ALA A 21 26.31 -2.67 9.61
C ALA A 21 26.16 -1.35 10.38
N ALA A 22 27.28 -0.71 10.68
CA ALA A 22 27.34 0.63 11.25
C ALA A 22 26.73 1.67 10.29
N PRO A 23 26.24 2.83 10.80
CA PRO A 23 25.69 3.88 9.95
C PRO A 23 26.79 4.52 9.09
N ILE A 24 26.60 4.56 7.78
CA ILE A 24 27.51 5.24 6.85
C ILE A 24 26.88 6.57 6.40
N PRO A 25 27.59 7.72 6.50
CA PRO A 25 27.16 8.96 5.88
C PRO A 25 27.67 9.13 4.43
N MET A 26 26.75 9.56 3.55
CA MET A 26 26.86 10.46 2.38
C MET A 26 27.85 10.20 1.20
N VAL A 27 27.22 9.99 0.01
CA VAL A 27 27.51 10.47 -1.37
C VAL A 27 28.72 9.95 -2.20
N GLY A 28 28.37 9.28 -3.31
CA GLY A 28 28.99 9.31 -4.67
C GLY A 28 30.01 8.20 -5.01
N PRO A 29 30.27 7.83 -6.31
CA PRO A 29 29.71 8.32 -7.58
C PRO A 29 29.14 7.21 -8.52
N GLY A 30 28.27 7.57 -9.47
CA GLY A 30 27.80 6.68 -10.54
C GLY A 30 26.57 7.24 -11.25
N SER A 31 26.76 7.74 -12.47
CA SER A 31 25.83 8.47 -13.31
C SER A 31 24.53 7.74 -13.64
N ASP A 32 23.39 8.35 -13.33
CA ASP A 32 22.30 8.59 -14.28
C ASP A 32 21.36 9.70 -13.73
N ASP A 33 21.37 10.83 -14.44
CA ASP A 33 20.48 12.01 -14.38
C ASP A 33 20.39 12.81 -13.05
N THR A 34 21.30 13.78 -12.89
CA THR A 34 21.32 14.80 -11.83
C THR A 34 20.58 16.10 -12.20
N SER A 35 19.53 16.04 -13.01
CA SER A 35 18.64 17.20 -13.14
C SER A 35 17.81 17.33 -11.85
N ASN A 36 18.06 18.41 -11.09
CA ASN A 36 17.42 18.71 -9.82
C ASN A 36 15.88 18.54 -9.89
N ASN A 37 15.36 17.50 -9.21
CA ASN A 37 13.94 17.17 -9.05
C ASN A 37 13.23 18.18 -8.13
N LEU A 38 13.22 19.45 -8.53
CA LEU A 38 12.57 20.55 -7.83
C LEU A 38 11.06 20.40 -7.91
N LEU A 39 10.42 20.57 -6.77
CA LEU A 39 8.97 20.65 -6.70
C LEU A 39 8.48 21.98 -7.26
N GLN A 40 7.44 21.95 -8.10
CA GLN A 40 6.73 23.16 -8.48
C GLN A 40 5.55 23.39 -7.54
N ASP A 41 5.54 24.54 -6.87
CA ASP A 41 4.46 24.94 -5.96
C ASP A 41 3.16 25.21 -6.72
N ARG A 42 2.03 24.75 -6.16
CA ARG A 42 0.68 24.99 -6.64
C ARG A 42 -0.11 25.77 -5.60
N ALA A 43 -1.08 26.56 -6.08
CA ALA A 43 -1.93 27.39 -5.22
C ALA A 43 -2.76 26.61 -4.17
N ASP A 44 -2.87 25.29 -4.31
CA ASP A 44 -3.56 24.38 -3.38
C ASP A 44 -2.63 23.77 -2.32
N GLY A 45 -1.38 24.23 -2.22
CA GLY A 45 -0.39 23.73 -1.25
C GLY A 45 0.22 22.38 -1.64
N LEU A 46 0.02 21.95 -2.88
CA LEU A 46 0.64 20.75 -3.44
C LEU A 46 1.88 21.10 -4.24
N TYR A 47 2.82 20.17 -4.20
CA TYR A 47 4.08 20.28 -4.89
C TYR A 47 4.14 19.24 -6.01
N GLN A 48 4.25 19.69 -7.27
CA GLN A 48 4.37 18.76 -8.40
C GLN A 48 5.70 18.00 -8.33
N VAL A 49 5.62 16.68 -8.36
CA VAL A 49 6.77 15.77 -8.30
C VAL A 49 7.29 15.53 -9.71
N ASN A 50 8.57 15.79 -9.93
CA ASN A 50 9.24 15.53 -11.21
C ASN A 50 9.59 14.05 -11.32
N ILE A 51 8.64 13.25 -11.78
CA ILE A 51 8.86 11.90 -12.29
C ILE A 51 8.39 11.88 -13.73
N THR A 52 9.24 11.37 -14.63
CA THR A 52 8.87 11.20 -16.04
C THR A 52 7.70 10.22 -16.14
N ALA A 53 6.51 10.76 -16.40
CA ALA A 53 5.28 10.02 -16.48
C ALA A 53 4.72 10.05 -17.91
N PRO A 54 4.08 8.98 -18.37
CA PRO A 54 3.48 8.92 -19.70
C PRO A 54 2.24 9.80 -19.81
N GLY A 55 2.04 10.38 -20.99
CA GLY A 55 0.89 11.23 -21.30
C GLY A 55 0.89 12.51 -20.46
N SER A 56 -0.25 12.80 -19.85
CA SER A 56 -0.48 14.00 -19.03
C SER A 56 -0.53 13.71 -17.53
N ILE A 57 -0.04 12.55 -17.09
CA ILE A 57 -0.01 12.17 -15.67
C ILE A 57 0.86 13.19 -14.92
N LYS A 58 0.28 13.78 -13.88
CA LYS A 58 0.98 14.69 -12.96
C LYS A 58 0.87 14.12 -11.54
N LEU A 59 2.00 14.10 -10.86
CA LEU A 59 2.13 13.54 -9.52
C LEU A 59 2.40 14.66 -8.52
N TYR A 60 1.91 14.49 -7.29
CA TYR A 60 1.96 15.55 -6.28
C TYR A 60 2.40 15.03 -4.92
N SER A 61 2.99 15.93 -4.14
CA SER A 61 3.31 15.73 -2.72
C SER A 61 2.75 16.91 -1.92
N ASN A 62 2.20 16.65 -0.74
CA ASN A 62 1.91 17.70 0.25
C ASN A 62 3.06 17.87 1.27
N ASP A 63 4.20 17.18 1.05
CA ASP A 63 5.45 17.34 1.78
C ASP A 63 6.53 17.89 0.82
N PRO A 64 6.94 19.17 0.95
CA PRO A 64 7.92 19.79 0.06
C PRO A 64 9.31 19.17 0.15
N ALA A 65 9.62 18.45 1.24
CA ALA A 65 10.90 17.79 1.40
C ALA A 65 10.85 16.34 0.87
N TYR A 66 9.71 15.84 0.40
CA TYR A 66 9.56 14.49 -0.14
C TYR A 66 9.49 14.51 -1.66
N THR A 67 10.66 14.68 -2.28
CA THR A 67 10.85 14.75 -3.72
C THR A 67 10.93 13.35 -4.37
N ALA A 68 10.93 13.29 -5.70
CA ALA A 68 11.20 12.06 -6.45
C ALA A 68 12.55 11.42 -6.06
N ALA A 69 13.59 12.24 -5.85
CA ALA A 69 14.91 11.77 -5.45
C ALA A 69 14.91 11.17 -4.04
N THR A 70 14.24 11.84 -3.10
CA THR A 70 14.09 11.35 -1.72
C THR A 70 13.32 10.02 -1.68
N ALA A 71 12.20 9.95 -2.40
CA ALA A 71 11.41 8.73 -2.49
C ALA A 71 12.18 7.58 -3.19
N ARG A 72 12.99 7.89 -4.22
CA ARG A 72 13.87 6.90 -4.87
C ARG A 72 14.93 6.37 -3.91
N ALA A 73 15.51 7.22 -3.09
CA ALA A 73 16.46 6.80 -2.06
C ALA A 73 15.80 5.89 -1.03
N ASP A 74 14.61 6.24 -0.55
CA ASP A 74 13.83 5.39 0.37
C ASP A 74 13.52 4.03 -0.26
N LEU A 75 13.04 3.99 -1.51
CA LEU A 75 12.74 2.75 -2.24
C LEU A 75 13.99 1.85 -2.37
N ASN A 76 15.13 2.42 -2.78
CA ASN A 76 16.36 1.66 -2.89
C ASN A 76 16.84 1.13 -1.52
N ASN A 77 16.72 1.93 -0.47
CA ASN A 77 17.12 1.54 0.88
C ASN A 77 16.28 0.39 1.43
N ILE A 78 14.96 0.43 1.24
CA ILE A 78 14.06 -0.63 1.73
C ILE A 78 14.16 -1.91 0.89
N MET A 79 14.41 -1.80 -0.42
CA MET A 79 14.73 -2.97 -1.26
C MET A 79 16.03 -3.65 -0.80
N ALA A 80 17.08 -2.86 -0.51
CA ALA A 80 18.30 -3.40 0.08
C ALA A 80 18.05 -4.07 1.43
N PHE A 81 17.18 -3.49 2.27
CA PHE A 81 16.76 -4.09 3.55
C PHE A 81 15.94 -5.39 3.39
N ALA A 82 15.23 -5.55 2.27
CA ALA A 82 14.58 -6.81 1.89
C ALA A 82 15.58 -7.90 1.47
N GLY A 83 16.85 -7.55 1.26
CA GLY A 83 17.91 -8.47 0.83
C GLY A 83 18.07 -8.56 -0.68
N ASP A 84 17.25 -7.84 -1.46
CA ASP A 84 17.35 -7.80 -2.92
C ASP A 84 17.08 -6.40 -3.48
N SER A 85 18.13 -5.77 -3.99
CA SER A 85 18.06 -4.43 -4.61
C SER A 85 17.61 -4.44 -6.08
N ASN A 86 17.42 -5.63 -6.66
CA ASN A 86 17.22 -5.88 -8.08
C ASN A 86 15.84 -6.46 -8.44
N ASN A 87 14.97 -6.73 -7.45
CA ASN A 87 13.59 -7.19 -7.68
C ASN A 87 12.75 -6.23 -8.54
N LEU A 88 13.14 -4.95 -8.59
CA LEU A 88 12.61 -3.96 -9.52
C LEU A 88 13.71 -3.45 -10.45
N ASN A 89 13.49 -3.50 -11.75
CA ASN A 89 14.31 -2.77 -12.72
C ASN A 89 14.04 -1.26 -12.68
N ALA A 90 14.84 -0.46 -13.39
CA ALA A 90 14.74 1.00 -13.36
C ALA A 90 13.33 1.53 -13.73
N ALA A 91 12.69 0.94 -14.74
CA ALA A 91 11.35 1.33 -15.17
C ALA A 91 10.29 0.95 -14.13
N GLN A 92 10.37 -0.26 -13.55
CA GLN A 92 9.46 -0.70 -12.49
C GLN A 92 9.61 0.14 -11.22
N LYS A 93 10.83 0.55 -10.86
CA LYS A 93 11.04 1.49 -9.75
C LYS A 93 10.37 2.85 -10.03
N THR A 94 10.45 3.35 -11.27
CA THR A 94 9.77 4.59 -11.66
C THR A 94 8.26 4.47 -11.59
N GLU A 95 7.69 3.39 -12.13
CA GLU A 95 6.25 3.11 -12.05
C GLU A 95 5.78 2.93 -10.60
N THR A 96 6.56 2.22 -9.77
CA THR A 96 6.28 2.03 -8.34
C THR A 96 6.22 3.36 -7.61
N LEU A 97 7.24 4.23 -7.78
CA LEU A 97 7.23 5.56 -7.16
C LEU A 97 6.07 6.41 -7.66
N ALA A 98 5.78 6.37 -8.96
CA ALA A 98 4.67 7.11 -9.53
C ALA A 98 3.33 6.68 -8.91
N ALA A 99 3.09 5.38 -8.79
CA ALA A 99 1.91 4.83 -8.15
C ALA A 99 1.81 5.27 -6.68
N LEU A 100 2.93 5.20 -5.93
CA LEU A 100 2.98 5.62 -4.52
C LEU A 100 2.61 7.10 -4.33
N PHE A 101 3.13 8.00 -5.19
CA PHE A 101 2.75 9.41 -5.15
C PHE A 101 1.28 9.63 -5.54
N ASP A 102 0.78 8.95 -6.57
CA ASP A 102 -0.62 9.09 -6.99
C ASP A 102 -1.57 8.62 -5.90
N VAL A 103 -1.39 7.40 -5.36
CA VAL A 103 -2.28 6.87 -4.31
C VAL A 103 -2.17 7.64 -2.99
N ALA A 104 -0.99 8.17 -2.64
CA ALA A 104 -0.85 9.00 -1.45
C ALA A 104 -1.70 10.27 -1.54
N HIS A 105 -1.67 10.95 -2.69
CA HIS A 105 -2.49 12.14 -2.89
C HIS A 105 -3.97 11.81 -3.12
N ARG A 106 -4.26 10.76 -3.88
CA ARG A 106 -5.62 10.41 -4.32
C ARG A 106 -6.44 9.76 -3.22
N TYR A 107 -5.86 8.81 -2.48
CA TYR A 107 -6.59 7.99 -1.49
C TYR A 107 -6.35 8.45 -0.06
N TYR A 108 -5.26 9.18 0.20
CA TYR A 108 -4.92 9.71 1.52
C TYR A 108 -4.57 11.22 1.50
N PRO A 109 -5.36 12.09 0.84
CA PRO A 109 -5.04 13.52 0.72
C PRO A 109 -4.85 14.23 2.07
N GLU A 110 -5.46 13.71 3.14
CA GLU A 110 -5.36 14.22 4.50
C GLU A 110 -4.05 13.89 5.22
N LEU A 111 -3.22 12.99 4.68
CA LEU A 111 -1.99 12.51 5.32
C LEU A 111 -0.73 13.05 4.64
N PRO A 112 0.40 13.20 5.37
CA PRO A 112 1.68 13.55 4.75
C PRO A 112 2.10 12.50 3.72
N THR A 113 2.40 12.93 2.49
CA THR A 113 2.79 12.06 1.37
C THR A 113 3.95 11.14 1.75
N ARG A 114 4.97 11.67 2.44
CA ARG A 114 6.10 10.88 2.95
C ARG A 114 5.67 9.73 3.84
N ALA A 115 4.74 9.96 4.77
CA ALA A 115 4.29 8.94 5.70
C ALA A 115 3.59 7.81 4.95
N VAL A 116 2.66 8.16 4.04
CA VAL A 116 1.92 7.19 3.23
C VAL A 116 2.85 6.38 2.33
N CYS A 117 3.72 7.04 1.56
CA CYS A 117 4.66 6.35 0.67
C CYS A 117 5.56 5.37 1.43
N ARG A 118 6.09 5.76 2.60
CA ARG A 118 6.95 4.87 3.42
C ARG A 118 6.19 3.68 3.99
N VAL A 119 4.93 3.87 4.40
CA VAL A 119 4.09 2.75 4.87
C VAL A 119 3.75 1.81 3.73
N LEU A 120 3.41 2.31 2.55
CA LEU A 120 3.12 1.47 1.38
C LEU A 120 4.37 0.74 0.86
N MET A 121 5.56 1.37 0.90
CA MET A 121 6.81 0.66 0.63
C MET A 121 7.07 -0.45 1.66
N ALA A 122 6.76 -0.20 2.94
CA ALA A 122 6.86 -1.19 4.00
C ALA A 122 5.87 -2.36 3.81
N ASP A 123 4.67 -2.06 3.32
CA ASP A 123 3.67 -3.05 2.93
C ASP A 123 4.14 -3.91 1.76
N ILE A 124 4.57 -3.29 0.65
CA ILE A 124 5.13 -4.01 -0.51
C ILE A 124 6.27 -4.95 -0.10
N ARG A 125 7.14 -4.51 0.82
CA ARG A 125 8.19 -5.37 1.37
C ARG A 125 7.59 -6.57 2.11
N ALA A 126 6.64 -6.34 3.02
CA ALA A 126 6.02 -7.41 3.80
C ALA A 126 5.28 -8.44 2.93
N GLU A 127 4.69 -8.00 1.82
CA GLU A 127 3.85 -8.81 0.94
C GLU A 127 4.64 -9.55 -0.16
N SER A 128 5.69 -8.94 -0.71
CA SER A 128 6.37 -9.50 -1.90
C SER A 128 7.88 -9.31 -1.95
N ASP A 129 8.48 -8.63 -0.97
CA ASP A 129 9.87 -8.16 -1.04
C ASP A 129 10.17 -7.45 -2.37
N PHE A 130 9.21 -6.69 -2.89
CA PHE A 130 9.24 -5.96 -4.17
C PHE A 130 9.24 -6.84 -5.45
N SER A 131 8.93 -8.13 -5.35
CA SER A 131 8.81 -9.00 -6.52
C SER A 131 7.48 -8.77 -7.25
N THR A 132 7.52 -8.06 -8.38
CA THR A 132 6.30 -7.82 -9.20
C THR A 132 5.71 -9.09 -9.78
N GLY A 133 6.53 -10.13 -9.94
CA GLY A 133 6.14 -11.44 -10.46
C GLY A 133 5.60 -12.39 -9.39
N ASN A 134 5.54 -11.96 -8.12
CA ASN A 134 5.15 -12.84 -7.04
C ASN A 134 3.68 -13.28 -7.20
N VAL A 135 3.47 -14.59 -7.20
CA VAL A 135 2.14 -15.20 -7.17
C VAL A 135 2.16 -16.23 -6.06
N SER A 136 1.53 -15.88 -4.93
CA SER A 136 1.43 -16.79 -3.80
C SER A 136 0.13 -17.57 -3.91
N PRO A 137 0.16 -18.91 -3.80
CA PRO A 137 -1.07 -19.68 -3.72
C PRO A 137 -1.81 -19.27 -2.46
N GLY A 138 -3.09 -18.90 -2.61
CA GLY A 138 -3.95 -18.72 -1.45
C GLY A 138 -4.07 -20.02 -0.64
N ARG A 139 -4.51 -19.92 0.61
CA ARG A 139 -5.10 -21.04 1.35
C ARG A 139 -6.21 -21.70 0.53
N LEU A 140 -6.55 -22.96 0.89
CA LEU A 140 -7.57 -23.84 0.30
C LEU A 140 -8.99 -23.22 0.23
N ASP A 141 -9.19 -22.16 -0.57
CA ASP A 141 -10.44 -21.42 -0.86
C ASP A 141 -10.17 -19.95 -1.24
N SER A 142 -9.06 -19.36 -0.76
CA SER A 142 -8.72 -17.94 -0.92
C SER A 142 -8.14 -17.52 -2.29
N GLY A 143 -7.69 -18.51 -3.08
CA GLY A 143 -7.11 -18.32 -4.41
C GLY A 143 -5.86 -17.43 -4.46
N ASP A 144 -5.25 -17.32 -5.64
CA ASP A 144 -3.91 -16.74 -5.77
C ASP A 144 -3.86 -15.24 -5.47
N SER A 145 -2.79 -14.80 -4.81
CA SER A 145 -2.48 -13.39 -4.53
C SER A 145 -1.31 -12.93 -5.41
N TRP A 146 -1.45 -11.78 -6.06
CA TRP A 146 -0.60 -11.37 -7.18
C TRP A 146 0.13 -10.05 -6.92
N GLY A 147 1.38 -9.98 -7.35
CA GLY A 147 2.16 -8.76 -7.48
C GLY A 147 2.65 -8.17 -6.15
N LEU A 148 2.93 -6.87 -6.17
CA LEU A 148 3.67 -6.18 -5.11
C LEU A 148 2.99 -6.20 -3.73
N MET A 149 1.67 -6.04 -3.72
CA MET A 149 0.83 -5.95 -2.53
C MET A 149 -0.14 -7.13 -2.44
N GLN A 150 0.17 -8.24 -3.12
CA GLN A 150 -0.53 -9.52 -3.00
C GLN A 150 -2.06 -9.42 -3.15
N VAL A 151 -2.50 -8.78 -4.23
CA VAL A 151 -3.94 -8.64 -4.54
C VAL A 151 -4.51 -9.95 -5.06
N SER A 152 -5.62 -10.41 -4.49
CA SER A 152 -6.37 -11.59 -4.92
C SER A 152 -7.61 -11.23 -5.74
N GLN A 153 -7.94 -12.10 -6.69
CA GLN A 153 -9.15 -12.00 -7.52
C GLN A 153 -10.17 -13.08 -7.18
N ASP A 154 -9.73 -14.18 -6.57
CA ASP A 154 -10.53 -15.39 -6.49
C ASP A 154 -11.25 -15.47 -5.14
N GLY A 155 -10.52 -15.63 -4.03
CA GLY A 155 -11.13 -15.80 -2.71
C GLY A 155 -11.62 -14.52 -2.06
N SER A 156 -10.74 -13.56 -1.80
CA SER A 156 -11.10 -12.25 -1.23
C SER A 156 -11.66 -11.27 -2.27
N LYS A 157 -11.49 -11.57 -3.57
CA LYS A 157 -12.10 -10.86 -4.71
C LYS A 157 -11.80 -9.35 -4.76
N GLU A 158 -10.62 -8.95 -4.28
CA GLU A 158 -10.19 -7.55 -4.23
C GLU A 158 -10.20 -6.87 -5.60
N LEU A 159 -9.67 -7.53 -6.63
CA LEU A 159 -9.73 -6.99 -7.99
C LEU A 159 -11.19 -6.85 -8.48
N THR A 160 -12.08 -7.78 -8.15
CA THR A 160 -13.51 -7.68 -8.50
C THR A 160 -14.17 -6.51 -7.78
N LEU A 161 -13.87 -6.31 -6.50
CA LEU A 161 -14.37 -5.20 -5.71
C LEU A 161 -13.95 -3.87 -6.34
N PHE A 162 -12.68 -3.74 -6.71
CA PHE A 162 -12.17 -2.55 -7.40
C PHE A 162 -12.87 -2.33 -8.75
N GLN A 163 -13.01 -3.36 -9.56
CA GLN A 163 -13.67 -3.29 -10.87
C GLN A 163 -15.11 -2.75 -10.77
N GLN A 164 -15.85 -3.24 -9.78
CA GLN A 164 -17.26 -2.91 -9.61
C GLN A 164 -17.46 -1.51 -9.03
N HIS A 165 -16.61 -1.10 -8.08
CA HIS A 165 -16.90 0.04 -7.20
C HIS A 165 -15.94 1.23 -7.35
N ALA A 166 -14.74 1.05 -7.89
CA ALA A 166 -13.80 2.16 -8.04
C ALA A 166 -14.23 3.12 -9.14
N LYS A 167 -14.27 4.42 -8.84
CA LYS A 167 -14.56 5.50 -9.78
C LYS A 167 -13.32 5.78 -10.62
N VAL A 168 -13.18 5.05 -11.73
CA VAL A 168 -11.98 5.14 -12.58
C VAL A 168 -12.03 6.17 -13.71
N SER A 169 -13.05 7.04 -13.77
CA SER A 169 -13.17 8.07 -14.82
C SER A 169 -11.96 9.00 -14.94
N ASN A 170 -11.16 9.11 -13.87
CA ASN A 170 -10.00 9.98 -13.71
C ASN A 170 -8.77 9.22 -13.18
N LEU A 171 -8.78 7.89 -13.20
CA LEU A 171 -7.60 7.09 -12.85
C LEU A 171 -6.79 6.85 -14.13
N PRO A 172 -5.59 7.42 -14.28
CA PRO A 172 -4.78 7.15 -15.45
C PRO A 172 -4.21 5.72 -15.40
N ASP A 173 -3.91 5.19 -16.58
CA ASP A 173 -3.20 3.95 -16.79
C ASP A 173 -1.75 4.28 -17.18
N TRP A 174 -0.80 3.87 -16.34
CA TRP A 174 0.62 4.15 -16.56
C TRP A 174 1.14 3.63 -17.90
N SER A 175 0.68 2.49 -18.42
CA SER A 175 1.26 1.99 -19.68
C SER A 175 0.84 2.82 -20.90
N THR A 176 -0.34 3.47 -20.85
CA THR A 176 -0.94 4.15 -22.01
C THR A 176 -1.03 5.66 -21.84
N GLY A 177 -0.92 6.18 -20.62
CA GLY A 177 -1.19 7.58 -20.28
C GLY A 177 -2.66 8.00 -20.46
N ARG A 178 -3.57 7.05 -20.68
CA ARG A 178 -5.02 7.27 -20.87
C ARG A 178 -5.78 6.87 -19.60
N THR A 179 -7.08 7.15 -19.54
CA THR A 179 -7.92 6.66 -18.45
C THR A 179 -7.95 5.13 -18.43
N MET A 180 -7.72 4.55 -17.25
CA MET A 180 -7.75 3.10 -17.02
C MET A 180 -9.16 2.54 -17.21
N ASN A 181 -9.26 1.45 -17.96
CA ASN A 181 -10.47 0.65 -18.02
C ASN A 181 -10.43 -0.43 -16.93
N ALA A 182 -10.84 -0.08 -15.71
CA ALA A 182 -10.82 -1.01 -14.58
C ALA A 182 -11.57 -2.31 -14.87
N TYR A 183 -12.74 -2.23 -15.49
CA TYR A 183 -13.58 -3.39 -15.83
C TYR A 183 -12.88 -4.40 -16.75
N ALA A 184 -11.88 -3.97 -17.53
CA ALA A 184 -11.12 -4.83 -18.43
C ALA A 184 -9.82 -5.38 -17.80
N LEU A 185 -9.50 -5.01 -16.56
CA LEU A 185 -8.31 -5.53 -15.88
C LEU A 185 -8.43 -7.04 -15.68
N THR A 186 -7.30 -7.72 -15.83
CA THR A 186 -7.15 -9.15 -15.61
C THR A 186 -6.22 -9.42 -14.44
N LYS A 187 -6.15 -10.66 -13.94
CA LYS A 187 -5.15 -11.05 -12.91
C LYS A 187 -3.72 -10.74 -13.35
N ARG A 188 -3.42 -10.85 -14.65
CA ARG A 188 -2.10 -10.54 -15.20
C ARG A 188 -1.75 -9.06 -15.09
N ASP A 189 -2.74 -8.17 -15.11
CA ASP A 189 -2.51 -6.74 -14.91
C ASP A 189 -2.06 -6.43 -13.47
N LEU A 190 -2.37 -7.29 -12.49
CA LEU A 190 -1.87 -7.16 -11.11
C LEU A 190 -0.35 -7.37 -10.99
N LEU A 191 0.34 -7.84 -12.04
CA LEU A 191 1.80 -7.90 -12.08
C LEU A 191 2.43 -6.54 -12.43
N ARG A 192 1.61 -5.54 -12.79
CA ARG A 192 2.06 -4.18 -13.13
C ARG A 192 2.05 -3.34 -11.84
N PRO A 193 3.18 -2.70 -11.45
CA PRO A 193 3.24 -1.94 -10.21
C PRO A 193 2.11 -0.92 -10.04
N TRP A 194 1.78 -0.18 -11.10
CA TRP A 194 0.73 0.84 -11.07
C TRP A 194 -0.63 0.25 -10.71
N VAL A 195 -1.06 -0.79 -11.43
CA VAL A 195 -2.36 -1.42 -11.22
C VAL A 195 -2.43 -2.05 -9.84
N ASN A 196 -1.40 -2.80 -9.45
CA ASN A 196 -1.37 -3.52 -8.19
C ASN A 196 -1.49 -2.59 -6.98
N ILE A 197 -0.66 -1.54 -6.96
CA ILE A 197 -0.64 -0.56 -5.87
C ILE A 197 -1.98 0.20 -5.81
N HIS A 198 -2.55 0.58 -6.95
CA HIS A 198 -3.85 1.24 -6.97
C HIS A 198 -4.98 0.38 -6.42
N VAL A 199 -5.05 -0.89 -6.82
CA VAL A 199 -6.11 -1.81 -6.37
C VAL A 199 -6.01 -2.05 -4.86
N ALA A 200 -4.83 -2.47 -4.37
CA ALA A 200 -4.63 -2.74 -2.95
C ALA A 200 -4.89 -1.49 -2.10
N THR A 201 -4.28 -0.37 -2.48
CA THR A 201 -4.37 0.86 -1.70
C THR A 201 -5.78 1.46 -1.68
N TRP A 202 -6.54 1.35 -2.77
CA TRP A 202 -7.93 1.80 -2.80
C TRP A 202 -8.80 1.04 -1.78
N ILE A 203 -8.59 -0.28 -1.66
CA ILE A 203 -9.31 -1.12 -0.69
C ILE A 203 -8.88 -0.78 0.74
N GLN A 204 -7.57 -0.78 1.00
CA GLN A 204 -7.00 -0.43 2.30
C GLN A 204 -7.48 0.95 2.78
N ALA A 205 -7.50 1.95 1.88
CA ALA A 205 -7.96 3.30 2.20
C ALA A 205 -9.43 3.30 2.59
N ASN A 206 -10.29 2.63 1.83
CA ASN A 206 -11.73 2.61 2.09
C ASN A 206 -12.10 1.78 3.33
N LEU A 207 -11.39 0.68 3.60
CA LEU A 207 -11.48 -0.04 4.88
C LEU A 207 -11.10 0.88 6.05
N GLY A 208 -10.00 1.63 5.93
CA GLY A 208 -9.59 2.59 6.94
C GLY A 208 -10.61 3.73 7.15
N LYS A 209 -11.10 4.34 6.06
CA LYS A 209 -12.03 5.48 6.08
C LYS A 209 -13.42 5.11 6.58
N THR A 210 -13.84 3.85 6.41
CA THR A 210 -15.10 3.35 6.96
C THR A 210 -14.95 2.80 8.37
N GLY A 211 -13.72 2.63 8.87
CA GLY A 211 -13.47 2.01 10.16
C GLY A 211 -13.81 0.52 10.14
N SER A 212 -13.30 -0.20 9.13
CA SER A 212 -13.50 -1.64 8.92
C SER A 212 -14.93 -2.05 8.57
N LEU A 213 -15.66 -1.19 7.85
CA LEU A 213 -16.99 -1.58 7.38
C LEU A 213 -16.85 -2.56 6.21
N ASP A 214 -17.70 -3.58 6.18
CA ASP A 214 -17.80 -4.51 5.07
C ASP A 214 -18.00 -3.75 3.74
N PRO A 215 -17.20 -4.04 2.69
CA PRO A 215 -17.35 -3.43 1.38
C PRO A 215 -18.76 -3.52 0.78
N TYR A 216 -19.54 -4.56 1.09
CA TYR A 216 -20.94 -4.68 0.65
C TYR A 216 -21.86 -3.59 1.23
N ASP A 217 -21.46 -2.96 2.34
CA ASP A 217 -22.21 -1.86 2.97
C ASP A 217 -21.70 -0.46 2.56
N TRP A 218 -20.65 -0.35 1.74
CA TRP A 218 -20.07 0.96 1.37
C TRP A 218 -21.03 1.86 0.61
N THR A 219 -21.87 1.30 -0.27
CA THR A 219 -22.92 2.08 -0.96
C THR A 219 -23.92 2.66 0.03
N ARG A 220 -24.36 1.88 1.02
CA ARG A 220 -25.27 2.35 2.07
C ARG A 220 -24.60 3.41 2.93
N TYR A 221 -23.34 3.22 3.28
CA TYR A 221 -22.54 4.18 4.03
C TYR A 221 -22.41 5.52 3.29
N GLN A 222 -22.10 5.49 1.99
CA GLN A 222 -22.00 6.69 1.16
C GLN A 222 -23.36 7.39 1.02
N ASN A 223 -24.43 6.64 0.75
CA ASN A 223 -25.79 7.18 0.63
C ASN A 223 -26.29 7.83 1.93
N ASN A 224 -25.80 7.38 3.08
CA ASN A 224 -26.06 7.99 4.38
C ASN A 224 -25.16 9.20 4.69
N GLY A 225 -24.45 9.74 3.69
CA GLY A 225 -23.56 10.89 3.83
C GLY A 225 -22.26 10.56 4.54
N ASN A 226 -21.73 9.35 4.36
CA ASN A 226 -20.53 8.83 5.03
C ASN A 226 -20.66 8.88 6.57
N ARG A 227 -21.87 8.63 7.08
CA ARG A 227 -22.18 8.58 8.52
C ARG A 227 -22.20 7.13 9.00
N GLY A 228 -21.74 6.93 10.23
CA GLY A 228 -21.52 5.60 10.81
C GLY A 228 -20.04 5.19 10.71
N THR A 229 -19.76 3.95 11.10
CA THR A 229 -18.44 3.30 10.98
C THR A 229 -18.64 1.79 11.11
N GLY A 230 -17.72 0.99 10.58
CA GLY A 230 -17.61 -0.44 10.86
C GLY A 230 -17.26 -0.75 12.31
N GLY A 231 -17.05 0.27 13.16
CA GLY A 231 -16.85 0.15 14.61
C GLY A 231 -15.42 0.38 15.06
N LEU A 232 -14.47 0.45 14.12
CA LEU A 232 -13.06 0.70 14.40
C LEU A 232 -12.66 2.16 14.12
N PRO A 233 -11.59 2.66 14.76
CA PRO A 233 -11.07 4.00 14.47
C PRO A 233 -10.69 4.15 13.00
N ARG A 234 -10.96 5.32 12.41
CA ARG A 234 -10.56 5.62 11.03
C ARG A 234 -9.07 5.93 10.94
N THR A 235 -8.25 4.91 10.72
CA THR A 235 -6.78 5.06 10.74
C THR A 235 -6.12 4.19 9.68
N LEU A 236 -4.84 4.47 9.39
CA LEU A 236 -4.02 3.54 8.60
C LEU A 236 -3.99 2.15 9.24
N ARG A 237 -3.85 2.04 10.58
CA ARG A 237 -3.87 0.74 11.28
C ARG A 237 -5.12 -0.06 10.92
N THR A 238 -6.28 0.57 10.90
CA THR A 238 -7.53 -0.09 10.51
C THR A 238 -7.54 -0.54 9.06
N GLY A 239 -7.07 0.31 8.13
CA GLY A 239 -6.99 -0.06 6.71
C GLY A 239 -6.11 -1.28 6.45
N PHE A 240 -4.88 -1.25 6.97
CA PHE A 240 -3.91 -2.35 6.81
C PHE A 240 -4.29 -3.60 7.62
N GLY A 241 -4.82 -3.44 8.83
CA GLY A 241 -5.26 -4.58 9.63
C GLY A 241 -6.40 -5.34 8.96
N SER A 242 -7.43 -4.61 8.51
CA SER A 242 -8.60 -5.19 7.85
C SER A 242 -8.35 -5.72 6.44
N TRP A 243 -7.29 -5.26 5.79
CA TRP A 243 -6.81 -5.86 4.54
C TRP A 243 -6.48 -7.35 4.72
N VAL A 244 -5.79 -7.69 5.82
CA VAL A 244 -5.36 -9.07 6.10
C VAL A 244 -6.41 -9.88 6.86
N SER A 245 -7.07 -9.28 7.86
CA SER A 245 -8.02 -10.00 8.71
C SER A 245 -9.43 -10.08 8.12
N GLY A 246 -9.75 -9.21 7.18
CA GLY A 246 -11.11 -8.92 6.74
C GLY A 246 -11.78 -7.77 7.53
N PRO A 247 -12.91 -7.25 7.04
CA PRO A 247 -13.67 -6.20 7.71
C PRO A 247 -14.45 -6.76 8.91
N HIS A 248 -14.11 -6.32 10.13
CA HIS A 248 -14.88 -6.66 11.32
C HIS A 248 -14.56 -5.72 12.51
N PRO A 249 -15.57 -5.18 13.24
CA PRO A 249 -15.38 -4.28 14.38
C PRO A 249 -14.50 -4.83 15.51
N ASP A 250 -14.68 -6.11 15.86
CA ASP A 250 -14.01 -6.80 16.97
C ASP A 250 -14.14 -8.33 16.83
N GLY A 251 -13.60 -9.14 17.74
CA GLY A 251 -13.85 -10.60 17.70
C GLY A 251 -13.32 -11.32 16.45
N TYR A 252 -13.97 -12.42 16.04
CA TYR A 252 -13.48 -13.30 14.97
C TYR A 252 -13.43 -12.58 13.61
N GLY A 253 -12.24 -12.51 13.00
CA GLY A 253 -12.01 -11.81 11.73
C GLY A 253 -11.63 -10.32 11.87
N SER A 254 -11.53 -9.80 13.09
CA SER A 254 -10.99 -8.47 13.35
C SER A 254 -9.48 -8.53 13.60
N TYR A 255 -8.75 -7.52 13.13
CA TYR A 255 -7.32 -7.34 13.44
C TYR A 255 -7.04 -7.06 14.94
N LEU A 256 -8.09 -6.84 15.73
CA LEU A 256 -8.02 -6.69 17.19
C LEU A 256 -8.26 -8.01 17.95
N GLN A 257 -8.52 -9.12 17.26
CA GLN A 257 -8.77 -10.41 17.89
C GLN A 257 -7.58 -10.85 18.74
N GLN A 258 -7.84 -11.34 19.95
CA GLN A 258 -6.82 -12.01 20.75
C GLN A 258 -6.37 -13.30 20.03
N GLY A 259 -5.07 -13.43 19.79
CA GLY A 259 -4.52 -14.55 19.05
C GLY A 259 -4.57 -14.40 17.54
N ASP A 260 -4.85 -13.19 17.02
CA ASP A 260 -4.68 -12.88 15.60
C ASP A 260 -3.24 -13.17 15.14
N ASP A 261 -3.13 -14.21 14.32
CA ASP A 261 -1.91 -14.77 13.76
C ASP A 261 -1.68 -14.34 12.31
N ALA A 262 -2.57 -13.53 11.74
CA ALA A 262 -2.47 -13.02 10.38
C ALA A 262 -2.07 -11.54 10.36
N SER A 263 -2.89 -10.65 10.93
CA SER A 263 -2.66 -9.22 10.79
C SER A 263 -1.59 -8.69 11.76
N ALA A 264 -1.47 -9.27 12.95
CA ALA A 264 -0.47 -8.82 13.93
C ALA A 264 0.99 -9.05 13.45
N PRO A 265 1.38 -10.21 12.89
CA PRO A 265 2.69 -10.36 12.24
C PRO A 265 2.89 -9.41 11.06
N TYR A 266 1.87 -9.22 10.23
CA TYR A 266 1.89 -8.32 9.08
C TYR A 266 2.15 -6.86 9.50
N LEU A 267 1.38 -6.33 10.45
CA LEU A 267 1.57 -4.97 10.99
C LEU A 267 2.95 -4.81 11.65
N ARG A 268 3.49 -5.86 12.31
CA ARG A 268 4.87 -5.85 12.82
C ARG A 268 5.90 -5.80 11.70
N ALA A 269 5.70 -6.52 10.60
CA ALA A 269 6.59 -6.49 9.43
C ALA A 269 6.61 -5.11 8.76
N ILE A 270 5.44 -4.47 8.62
CA ILE A 270 5.32 -3.07 8.19
C ILE A 270 6.12 -2.17 9.13
N MET A 271 5.86 -2.22 10.44
CA MET A 271 6.52 -1.33 11.39
C MET A 271 8.03 -1.54 11.47
N ARG A 272 8.54 -2.77 11.30
CA ARG A 272 9.98 -3.03 11.19
C ARG A 272 10.60 -2.25 10.03
N SER A 273 9.91 -2.17 8.89
CA SER A 273 10.40 -1.48 7.70
C SER A 273 10.23 0.04 7.81
N VAL A 274 9.15 0.51 8.44
CA VAL A 274 8.97 1.92 8.80
C VAL A 274 10.08 2.39 9.75
N ASN A 275 10.38 1.60 10.79
CA ASN A 275 11.46 1.88 11.74
C ASN A 275 12.82 1.99 11.06
N TYR A 276 13.09 1.12 10.08
CA TYR A 276 14.29 1.21 9.24
C TYR A 276 14.33 2.53 8.44
N LEU A 277 13.26 2.89 7.73
CA LEU A 277 13.20 4.12 6.92
C LEU A 277 13.27 5.42 7.75
N TYR A 278 12.78 5.40 8.99
CA TYR A 278 12.81 6.56 9.87
C TYR A 278 14.01 6.58 10.83
N GLY A 279 14.76 5.47 10.96
CA GLY A 279 15.80 5.34 11.98
C GLY A 279 15.26 5.49 13.40
N LYS A 280 14.05 4.98 13.66
CA LYS A 280 13.33 5.13 14.94
C LYS A 280 12.77 3.79 15.42
N ASP A 281 12.47 3.70 16.71
CA ASP A 281 11.72 2.58 17.29
C ASP A 281 10.27 3.00 17.55
N LEU A 282 9.43 2.88 16.52
CA LEU A 282 8.01 3.18 16.57
C LEU A 282 7.22 1.89 16.74
N GLY A 283 6.22 1.92 17.62
CA GLY A 283 5.25 0.82 17.77
C GLY A 283 4.10 0.91 16.76
N VAL A 284 3.29 -0.15 16.69
CA VAL A 284 2.10 -0.23 15.80
C VAL A 284 1.10 0.91 16.06
N SER A 285 1.04 1.45 17.28
CA SER A 285 0.21 2.64 17.61
C SER A 285 0.60 3.89 16.82
N TRP A 286 1.78 3.93 16.20
CA TRP A 286 2.13 4.99 15.26
C TRP A 286 1.19 5.03 14.04
N LEU A 287 0.72 3.86 13.56
CA LEU A 287 -0.25 3.78 12.47
C LEU A 287 -1.64 4.31 12.87
N GLU A 288 -1.96 4.35 14.16
CA GLU A 288 -3.23 4.87 14.68
C GLU A 288 -3.27 6.40 14.70
N ARG A 289 -2.11 7.05 14.72
CA ARG A 289 -2.00 8.52 14.73
C ARG A 289 -2.38 9.13 13.39
N TRP A 290 -2.34 8.33 12.31
CA TRP A 290 -2.72 8.74 10.97
C TRP A 290 -4.23 8.57 10.78
N THR A 291 -4.99 9.54 11.28
CA THR A 291 -6.45 9.56 11.19
C THR A 291 -6.93 9.85 9.77
N LEU A 292 -7.93 9.10 9.33
CA LEU A 292 -8.52 9.21 8.00
C LEU A 292 -9.87 9.93 8.06
N SER A 293 -10.17 10.67 7.01
CA SER A 293 -11.49 11.24 6.74
C SER A 293 -12.54 10.15 6.56
N SER A 294 -13.81 10.50 6.70
CA SER A 294 -14.93 9.56 6.51
C SER A 294 -15.30 9.34 5.04
N SER A 295 -14.87 10.21 4.14
CA SER A 295 -15.23 10.17 2.72
C SER A 295 -14.49 9.06 2.00
N LEU A 296 -15.23 8.11 1.41
CA LEU A 296 -14.67 7.06 0.55
C LEU A 296 -13.86 7.68 -0.60
N ALA A 297 -12.70 7.11 -0.87
CA ALA A 297 -11.81 7.54 -1.93
C ALA A 297 -12.22 6.88 -3.25
N ASP A 298 -12.46 7.69 -4.29
CA ASP A 298 -12.84 7.25 -5.63
C ASP A 298 -13.85 6.07 -5.62
N TYR A 299 -14.94 6.19 -4.85
CA TYR A 299 -16.02 5.19 -4.78
C TYR A 299 -17.24 5.65 -5.59
N ARG A 300 -17.87 4.73 -6.33
CA ARG A 300 -19.01 4.98 -7.23
C ARG A 300 -20.36 4.92 -6.55
#